data_AF-A0A8C6DHG7-F1
#
_entry.id   AF-A0A8C6DHG7-F1
#
_cell.length_a   1.000
_cell.length_b   1.000
_cell.length_c   1.000
_cell.angle_alpha   90.00
_cell.angle_beta   90.00
_cell.angle_gamma   90.00
#
_symmetry.space_group_name_H-M   'P 1'
#
loop_
_entity.id
_entity.type
_entity.pdbx_description
1 polymer ?
#
loop_
_entity_poly.entity_id
_entity_poly.type
_entity_poly.pdbx_seq_one_letter_code
_entity_poly.pdbx_strand_id
1 'polypeptide(L)'
;MNCLPFPEGRQLSRCISQELKNKDLYDAGVKRKGTDVPKWISIMTERSVCHLQKVFERYKSYSPYDMLESIKKEVKGDLENAFLNLVQCIQNKPLYFADRLYDSMKGKGTRDKVLIRIMVSHSEVDMLKIRSEFKKKYGKSLYYYIQQDTKGDYQKALLYLCGGDD
;
A
#
# COMPACT_ATOMS: atom_id res chain seq x y z
N MET A 1 29.55 0.53 28.95
CA MET A 1 29.22 1.74 28.17
C MET A 1 29.93 1.63 26.84
N ASN A 2 29.27 1.09 25.81
CA ASN A 2 29.87 0.98 24.48
C ASN A 2 29.49 2.25 23.70
N CYS A 3 30.44 3.19 23.61
CA CYS A 3 30.35 4.28 22.65
C CYS A 3 30.35 3.66 21.25
N LEU A 4 29.26 3.83 20.51
CA LEU A 4 29.23 3.51 19.09
C LEU A 4 30.31 4.35 18.39
N PRO A 5 31.10 3.77 17.46
CA PRO A 5 32.13 4.52 16.79
C PRO A 5 31.50 5.67 15.99
N PHE A 6 32.08 6.86 16.13
CA PHE A 6 31.68 8.05 15.39
C PHE A 6 31.87 7.78 13.88
N PRO A 7 30.86 8.00 13.00
CA PRO A 7 30.99 7.70 11.58
C PRO A 7 32.05 8.60 10.93
N GLU A 8 32.92 8.03 10.09
CA GLU A 8 33.90 8.78 9.31
C GLU A 8 33.23 9.84 8.41
N GLY A 9 33.92 10.94 8.10
CA GLY A 9 33.34 12.12 7.44
C GLY A 9 32.57 11.86 6.12
N ARG A 10 32.96 10.87 5.31
CA ARG A 10 32.19 10.46 4.11
C ARG A 10 30.92 9.68 4.44
N GLN A 11 30.94 8.91 5.51
CA GLN A 11 29.80 8.15 6.00
C GLN A 11 28.83 9.08 6.74
N LEU A 12 29.36 10.05 7.48
CA LEU A 12 28.59 11.13 8.10
C LEU A 12 27.88 11.99 7.04
N SER A 13 28.56 12.38 5.96
CA SER A 13 27.93 13.16 4.87
C SER A 13 26.85 12.36 4.13
N ARG A 14 27.05 11.05 3.92
CA ARG A 14 26.03 10.14 3.35
C ARG A 14 24.85 9.95 4.29
N CYS A 15 25.09 9.74 5.59
CA CYS A 15 24.04 9.60 6.60
C CYS A 15 23.25 10.91 6.74
N ILE A 16 23.91 12.06 6.83
CA ILE A 16 23.26 13.39 6.86
C ILE A 16 22.49 13.64 5.55
N SER A 17 23.04 13.28 4.39
CA SER A 17 22.33 13.38 3.10
C SER A 17 21.13 12.43 2.99
N GLN A 18 21.20 11.26 3.62
CA GLN A 18 20.08 10.32 3.71
C GLN A 18 19.03 10.79 4.73
N GLU A 19 19.45 11.36 5.85
CA GLU A 19 18.56 11.94 6.86
C GLU A 19 17.85 13.22 6.38
N LEU A 20 18.54 14.08 5.64
CA LEU A 20 17.95 15.27 5.01
C LEU A 20 16.88 14.86 3.98
N LYS A 21 17.14 13.83 3.16
CA LYS A 21 16.15 13.28 2.20
C LYS A 21 14.93 12.62 2.86
N ASN A 22 15.03 12.21 4.13
CA ASN A 22 13.91 11.56 4.83
C ASN A 22 12.81 12.55 5.26
N LYS A 23 13.08 13.87 5.25
CA LYS A 23 12.08 14.91 5.55
C LYS A 23 11.43 15.51 4.31
N ASP A 24 11.96 15.24 3.13
CA ASP A 24 11.50 15.86 1.89
C ASP A 24 10.00 15.69 1.66
N LEU A 25 9.41 14.53 1.98
CA LEU A 25 7.96 14.31 1.87
C LEU A 25 7.16 15.22 2.81
N TYR A 26 7.65 15.43 4.03
CA TYR A 26 7.00 16.26 5.04
C TYR A 26 7.13 17.75 4.68
N ASP A 27 8.33 18.16 4.30
CA ASP A 27 8.63 19.53 3.86
C ASP A 27 7.87 19.89 2.56
N ALA A 28 7.63 18.92 1.69
CA ALA A 28 6.87 19.07 0.45
C ALA A 28 5.34 19.00 0.62
N GLY A 29 4.82 18.60 1.79
CA GLY A 29 3.39 18.49 2.04
C GLY A 29 2.99 19.23 3.31
N VAL A 30 2.68 18.47 4.35
CA VAL A 30 2.04 18.94 5.60
C VAL A 30 2.70 20.17 6.25
N LYS A 31 4.03 20.35 6.10
CA LYS A 31 4.74 21.49 6.71
C LYS A 31 4.47 22.83 6.02
N ARG A 32 4.08 22.82 4.74
CA ARG A 32 3.92 24.02 3.91
C ARG A 32 2.46 24.22 3.52
N LYS A 33 2.13 25.42 3.05
CA LYS A 33 0.81 25.70 2.47
C LYS A 33 0.76 25.09 1.06
N GLY A 34 -0.08 24.08 0.88
CA GLY A 34 -0.23 23.34 -0.37
C GLY A 34 0.96 22.43 -0.66
N THR A 35 0.80 21.51 -1.62
CA THR A 35 1.72 20.38 -1.82
C THR A 35 2.65 20.58 -3.01
N ASP A 36 3.95 20.31 -2.84
CA ASP A 36 4.91 20.12 -3.94
C ASP A 36 4.74 18.71 -4.52
N VAL A 37 3.72 18.58 -5.37
CA VAL A 37 3.35 17.32 -6.03
C VAL A 37 4.50 16.75 -6.87
N PRO A 38 5.25 17.53 -7.69
CA PRO A 38 6.38 16.99 -8.44
C PRO A 38 7.44 16.33 -7.54
N LYS A 39 7.72 16.91 -6.36
CA LYS A 39 8.64 16.30 -5.40
C LYS A 39 8.10 14.96 -4.87
N TRP A 40 6.80 14.89 -4.52
CA TRP A 40 6.16 13.64 -4.10
C TRP A 40 6.22 12.57 -5.19
N ILE A 41 5.93 12.93 -6.44
CA ILE A 41 6.02 12.01 -7.59
C ILE A 41 7.45 11.47 -7.72
N SER A 42 8.46 12.35 -7.77
CA SER A 42 9.87 11.95 -7.90
C SER A 42 10.29 10.99 -6.79
N ILE A 43 9.97 11.29 -5.53
CA ILE A 43 10.33 10.43 -4.40
C ILE A 43 9.63 9.07 -4.49
N MET A 44 8.30 9.04 -4.66
CA MET A 44 7.53 7.80 -4.58
C MET A 44 7.68 6.88 -5.80
N THR A 45 8.19 7.38 -6.93
CA THR A 45 8.32 6.61 -8.19
C THR A 45 9.75 6.23 -8.54
N GLU A 46 10.77 6.97 -8.10
CA GLU A 46 12.17 6.70 -8.46
C GLU A 46 12.95 5.91 -7.40
N ARG A 47 12.41 5.74 -6.20
CA ARG A 47 13.09 5.08 -5.08
C ARG A 47 12.67 3.62 -4.97
N SER A 48 13.57 2.78 -4.45
CA SER A 48 13.26 1.36 -4.25
C SER A 48 12.16 1.17 -3.19
N VAL A 49 11.37 0.10 -3.33
CA VAL A 49 10.27 -0.23 -2.40
C VAL A 49 10.78 -0.35 -0.96
N CYS A 50 11.90 -1.05 -0.73
CA CYS A 50 12.49 -1.20 0.60
C CYS A 50 12.91 0.15 1.21
N HIS A 51 13.44 1.06 0.39
CA HIS A 51 13.78 2.41 0.85
C HIS A 51 12.52 3.19 1.22
N LEU A 52 11.48 3.16 0.36
CA LEU A 52 10.24 3.88 0.62
C LEU A 52 9.49 3.39 1.85
N GLN A 53 9.52 2.08 2.13
CA GLN A 53 8.96 1.53 3.39
C GLN A 53 9.63 2.17 4.62
N LYS A 54 10.97 2.26 4.64
CA LYS A 54 11.71 2.92 5.72
C LYS A 54 11.42 4.42 5.80
N VAL A 55 11.27 5.07 4.65
CA VAL A 55 10.89 6.49 4.59
C VAL A 55 9.50 6.69 5.21
N PHE A 56 8.51 5.87 4.87
CA PHE A 56 7.15 5.97 5.44
C PHE A 56 7.09 5.65 6.93
N GLU A 57 7.92 4.72 7.40
CA GLU A 57 8.08 4.46 8.83
C GLU A 57 8.67 5.67 9.56
N ARG A 58 9.74 6.25 9.00
CA ARG A 58 10.42 7.42 9.58
C ARG A 58 9.57 8.69 9.48
N TYR A 59 8.73 8.82 8.45
CA TYR A 59 7.84 9.97 8.24
C TYR A 59 6.97 10.27 9.46
N LYS A 60 6.54 9.23 10.19
CA LYS A 60 5.75 9.35 11.43
C LYS A 60 6.49 10.05 12.58
N SER A 61 7.81 10.17 12.51
CA SER A 61 8.61 10.91 13.50
C SER A 61 8.65 12.42 13.25
N TYR A 62 8.26 12.86 12.05
CA TYR A 62 8.29 14.28 11.65
C TYR A 62 6.88 14.86 11.48
N SER A 63 5.93 14.05 11.03
CA SER A 63 4.56 14.45 10.76
C SER A 63 3.62 14.01 11.88
N PRO A 64 2.60 14.81 12.23
CA PRO A 64 1.53 14.39 13.15
C PRO A 64 0.59 13.34 12.52
N TYR A 65 0.68 13.11 11.22
CA TYR A 65 -0.12 12.12 10.47
C TYR A 65 0.80 11.11 9.79
N ASP A 66 0.31 9.90 9.53
CA ASP A 66 1.02 8.98 8.64
C ASP A 66 0.94 9.43 7.18
N MET A 67 1.62 8.68 6.28
CA MET A 67 1.68 9.04 4.87
C MET A 67 0.30 9.01 4.19
N LEU A 68 -0.56 8.03 4.53
CA LEU A 68 -1.89 7.91 3.92
C LEU A 68 -2.78 9.09 4.33
N GLU A 69 -2.76 9.45 5.61
CA GLU A 69 -3.56 10.55 6.13
C GLU A 69 -3.03 11.92 5.70
N SER A 70 -1.72 12.03 5.50
CA SER A 70 -1.12 13.21 4.86
C SER A 70 -1.60 13.35 3.42
N ILE A 71 -1.63 12.27 2.62
CA ILE A 71 -2.14 12.30 1.24
C ILE A 71 -3.60 12.78 1.21
N LYS A 72 -4.46 12.22 2.08
CA LYS A 72 -5.88 12.63 2.16
C LYS A 72 -6.09 14.09 2.53
N LYS A 73 -5.13 14.74 3.20
CA LYS A 73 -5.22 16.16 3.57
C LYS A 73 -4.68 17.08 2.48
N GLU A 74 -3.65 16.64 1.79
CA GLU A 74 -2.84 17.45 0.88
C GLU A 74 -3.36 17.47 -0.57
N VAL A 75 -3.85 16.34 -1.08
CA VAL A 75 -4.32 16.22 -2.47
C VAL A 75 -5.74 15.68 -2.53
N LYS A 76 -6.41 15.90 -3.67
CA LYS A 76 -7.82 15.55 -3.90
C LYS A 76 -8.03 14.87 -5.24
N GLY A 77 -9.15 14.16 -5.38
CA GLY A 77 -9.59 13.54 -6.63
C GLY A 77 -8.71 12.36 -7.06
N ASP A 78 -8.48 12.21 -8.36
CA ASP A 78 -7.76 11.05 -8.90
C ASP A 78 -6.28 11.01 -8.48
N LEU A 79 -5.68 12.17 -8.22
CA LEU A 79 -4.31 12.24 -7.70
C LEU A 79 -4.20 11.70 -6.27
N GLU A 80 -5.19 12.01 -5.42
CA GLU A 80 -5.30 11.43 -4.07
C GLU A 80 -5.40 9.90 -4.17
N ASN A 81 -6.32 9.41 -5.02
CA ASN A 81 -6.49 7.98 -5.24
C ASN A 81 -5.18 7.33 -5.73
N ALA A 82 -4.47 7.94 -6.68
CA ALA A 82 -3.22 7.40 -7.20
C ALA A 82 -2.16 7.25 -6.10
N PHE A 83 -1.93 8.28 -5.29
CA PHE A 83 -0.97 8.23 -4.19
C PHE A 83 -1.38 7.23 -3.09
N LEU A 84 -2.66 7.17 -2.73
CA LEU A 84 -3.15 6.21 -1.74
C LEU A 84 -2.92 4.76 -2.21
N ASN A 85 -3.23 4.47 -3.47
CA ASN A 85 -2.97 3.14 -4.06
C ASN A 85 -1.48 2.82 -4.08
N LEU A 86 -0.62 3.78 -4.47
CA LEU A 86 0.83 3.59 -4.55
C LEU A 86 1.45 3.31 -3.18
N VAL A 87 1.09 4.09 -2.15
CA VAL A 87 1.62 3.91 -0.79
C VAL A 87 1.17 2.56 -0.21
N GLN A 88 -0.09 2.17 -0.39
CA GLN A 88 -0.57 0.85 0.06
C GLN A 88 0.18 -0.29 -0.64
N CYS A 89 0.40 -0.19 -1.96
CA CYS A 89 1.19 -1.17 -2.71
C CYS A 89 2.63 -1.28 -2.21
N ILE A 90 3.26 -0.16 -1.84
CA ILE A 90 4.62 -0.14 -1.30
C ILE A 90 4.66 -0.76 0.11
N GLN A 91 3.67 -0.46 0.95
CA GLN A 91 3.64 -0.92 2.34
C GLN A 91 3.30 -2.42 2.45
N ASN A 92 2.19 -2.85 1.85
CA ASN A 92 1.77 -4.25 1.84
C ASN A 92 0.87 -4.51 0.63
N LYS A 93 1.48 -4.96 -0.47
CA LYS A 93 0.79 -5.26 -1.73
C LYS A 93 -0.28 -6.37 -1.58
N PRO A 94 -0.03 -7.50 -0.90
CA PRO A 94 -1.09 -8.49 -0.67
C PRO A 94 -2.31 -7.91 0.07
N LEU A 95 -2.09 -7.10 1.11
CA LEU A 95 -3.16 -6.44 1.84
C LEU A 95 -3.91 -5.43 0.97
N TYR A 96 -3.21 -4.69 0.10
CA TYR A 96 -3.85 -3.81 -0.87
C TYR A 96 -4.85 -4.57 -1.76
N PHE A 97 -4.45 -5.72 -2.31
CA PHE A 97 -5.37 -6.50 -3.14
C PHE A 97 -6.49 -7.14 -2.32
N ALA A 98 -6.23 -7.55 -1.08
CA ALA A 98 -7.28 -8.01 -0.17
C ALA A 98 -8.35 -6.93 0.05
N ASP A 99 -7.93 -5.68 0.29
CA ASP A 99 -8.84 -4.55 0.45
C ASP A 99 -9.64 -4.26 -0.84
N ARG A 100 -8.98 -4.32 -2.00
CA ARG A 100 -9.63 -4.13 -3.30
C ARG A 100 -10.64 -5.23 -3.64
N LEU A 101 -10.35 -6.47 -3.26
CA LEU A 101 -11.27 -7.60 -3.41
C LEU A 101 -12.47 -7.43 -2.47
N TYR A 102 -12.24 -7.10 -1.21
CA TYR A 102 -13.31 -6.84 -0.25
C TYR A 102 -14.20 -5.71 -0.76
N ASP A 103 -13.60 -4.60 -1.20
CA ASP A 103 -14.31 -3.49 -1.80
C ASP A 103 -15.14 -3.90 -3.03
N SER A 104 -14.65 -4.83 -3.85
CA SER A 104 -15.39 -5.30 -5.02
C SER A 104 -16.65 -6.10 -4.68
N MET A 105 -16.69 -6.72 -3.51
CA MET A 105 -17.80 -7.57 -3.04
C MET A 105 -18.58 -6.95 -1.88
N LYS A 106 -18.13 -5.81 -1.34
CA LYS A 106 -18.85 -5.12 -0.26
C LYS A 106 -20.02 -4.34 -0.85
N GLY A 107 -21.23 -4.62 -0.38
CA GLY A 107 -22.43 -3.85 -0.68
C GLY A 107 -23.35 -4.52 -1.70
N LYS A 108 -24.15 -3.71 -2.40
CA LYS A 108 -25.17 -4.21 -3.30
C LYS A 108 -24.56 -4.60 -4.65
N GLY A 109 -24.49 -5.91 -4.91
CA GLY A 109 -23.94 -6.47 -6.13
C GLY A 109 -22.41 -6.42 -6.16
N THR A 110 -21.85 -6.98 -7.22
CA THR A 110 -20.41 -7.20 -7.35
C THR A 110 -19.79 -6.25 -8.36
N ARG A 111 -18.60 -5.74 -8.08
CA ARG A 111 -17.76 -5.03 -9.06
C ARG A 111 -16.92 -6.04 -9.84
N ASP A 112 -17.58 -6.84 -10.68
CA ASP A 112 -17.00 -8.00 -11.37
C ASP A 112 -15.70 -7.68 -12.12
N LYS A 113 -15.63 -6.53 -12.81
CA LYS A 113 -14.42 -6.12 -13.55
C LYS A 113 -13.19 -6.00 -12.64
N VAL A 114 -13.35 -5.64 -11.36
CA VAL A 114 -12.25 -5.57 -10.40
C VAL A 114 -11.94 -6.96 -9.84
N LEU A 115 -12.98 -7.71 -9.45
CA LEU A 115 -12.87 -9.07 -8.93
C LEU A 115 -12.13 -9.98 -9.91
N ILE A 116 -12.63 -10.11 -11.15
CA ILE A 116 -12.05 -10.94 -12.20
C ILE A 116 -10.60 -10.55 -12.47
N ARG A 117 -10.33 -9.25 -12.63
CA ARG A 117 -8.98 -8.77 -12.95
C ARG A 117 -7.97 -9.17 -11.88
N ILE A 118 -8.31 -9.01 -10.60
CA ILE A 118 -7.41 -9.36 -9.50
C ILE A 118 -7.28 -10.89 -9.41
N MET A 119 -8.39 -11.64 -9.43
CA MET A 119 -8.36 -13.09 -9.31
C MET A 119 -7.53 -13.77 -10.40
N VAL A 120 -7.62 -13.28 -11.64
CA VAL A 120 -6.85 -13.83 -12.77
C VAL A 120 -5.39 -13.40 -12.73
N SER A 121 -5.08 -12.12 -12.46
CA SER A 121 -3.69 -11.63 -12.52
C SER A 121 -2.82 -12.01 -11.32
N HIS A 122 -3.44 -12.40 -10.20
CA HIS A 122 -2.73 -12.73 -8.96
C HIS A 122 -2.78 -14.21 -8.58
N SER A 123 -3.55 -15.05 -9.29
CA SER A 123 -3.74 -16.48 -8.96
C SER A 123 -2.41 -17.23 -8.78
N GLU A 124 -1.42 -16.94 -9.63
CA GLU A 124 -0.12 -17.62 -9.64
C GLU A 124 1.02 -16.80 -8.99
N VAL A 125 0.74 -15.58 -8.53
CA VAL A 125 1.78 -14.64 -8.04
C VAL A 125 1.83 -14.60 -6.51
N ASP A 126 0.73 -14.19 -5.89
CA ASP A 126 0.67 -13.94 -4.44
C ASP A 126 -0.73 -14.20 -3.84
N MET A 127 -1.58 -14.97 -4.53
CA MET A 127 -2.94 -15.30 -4.08
C MET A 127 -2.99 -15.85 -2.64
N LEU A 128 -2.06 -16.73 -2.26
CA LEU A 128 -2.01 -17.28 -0.89
C LEU A 128 -1.75 -16.18 0.17
N LYS A 129 -0.93 -15.19 -0.15
CA LYS A 129 -0.66 -14.06 0.75
C LYS A 129 -1.88 -13.13 0.82
N ILE A 130 -2.52 -12.87 -0.32
CA ILE A 130 -3.75 -12.07 -0.39
C ILE A 130 -4.83 -12.72 0.48
N ARG A 131 -5.05 -14.04 0.35
CA ARG A 131 -5.99 -14.82 1.15
C ARG A 131 -5.71 -14.71 2.66
N SER A 132 -4.44 -14.86 3.05
CA SER A 132 -4.02 -14.76 4.44
C SER A 132 -4.32 -13.37 5.03
N GLU A 133 -3.94 -12.29 4.33
CA GLU A 133 -4.21 -10.92 4.77
C GLU A 133 -5.72 -10.61 4.77
N PHE A 134 -6.46 -11.12 3.79
CA PHE A 134 -7.91 -10.98 3.70
C PHE A 134 -8.59 -11.60 4.92
N LYS A 135 -8.31 -12.87 5.21
CA LYS A 135 -8.90 -13.57 6.36
C LYS A 135 -8.51 -12.89 7.67
N LYS A 136 -7.25 -12.49 7.81
CA LYS A 136 -6.75 -11.77 9.00
C LYS A 136 -7.50 -10.46 9.24
N LYS A 137 -7.81 -9.70 8.19
CA LYS A 137 -8.45 -8.38 8.31
C LYS A 137 -9.98 -8.44 8.39
N TYR A 138 -10.62 -9.33 7.63
CA TYR A 138 -12.08 -9.37 7.47
C TYR A 138 -12.76 -10.55 8.20
N GLY A 139 -11.99 -11.43 8.84
CA GLY A 139 -12.48 -12.51 9.70
C GLY A 139 -13.07 -13.72 8.98
N LYS A 140 -13.62 -13.55 7.78
CA LYS A 140 -14.01 -14.65 6.87
C LYS A 140 -13.02 -14.75 5.70
N SER A 141 -12.91 -15.95 5.14
CA SER A 141 -12.02 -16.21 4.01
C SER A 141 -12.47 -15.45 2.76
N LEU A 142 -11.52 -15.19 1.86
CA LEU A 142 -11.82 -14.66 0.52
C LEU A 142 -12.79 -15.61 -0.22
N TYR A 143 -12.58 -16.92 -0.07
CA TYR A 143 -13.42 -17.96 -0.64
C TYR A 143 -14.89 -17.80 -0.20
N TYR A 144 -15.14 -17.58 1.09
CA TYR A 144 -16.47 -17.34 1.63
C TYR A 144 -17.15 -16.13 0.96
N TYR A 145 -16.44 -15.00 0.82
CA TYR A 145 -17.01 -13.81 0.19
C TYR A 145 -17.36 -14.03 -1.29
N ILE A 146 -16.48 -14.70 -2.05
CA ILE A 146 -16.75 -15.06 -3.44
C ILE A 146 -18.00 -15.95 -3.53
N GLN A 147 -18.15 -16.89 -2.60
CA GLN A 147 -19.29 -17.80 -2.56
C GLN A 147 -20.63 -17.10 -2.27
N GLN A 148 -20.63 -16.05 -1.45
CA GLN A 148 -21.85 -15.30 -1.15
C GLN A 148 -22.25 -14.35 -2.28
N ASP A 149 -21.26 -13.77 -2.97
CA ASP A 149 -21.50 -12.66 -3.89
C ASP A 149 -21.65 -13.09 -5.36
N THR A 150 -21.19 -14.30 -5.72
CA THR A 150 -21.24 -14.81 -7.10
C THR A 150 -22.01 -16.13 -7.20
N LYS A 151 -22.49 -16.48 -8.41
CA LYS A 151 -23.28 -17.71 -8.65
C LYS A 151 -22.89 -18.43 -9.95
N GLY A 152 -23.28 -19.69 -10.07
CA GLY A 152 -23.15 -20.49 -11.30
C GLY A 152 -21.70 -20.87 -11.63
N ASP A 153 -21.41 -21.11 -12.90
CA ASP A 153 -20.07 -21.53 -13.33
C ASP A 153 -19.02 -20.41 -13.19
N TYR A 154 -19.48 -19.15 -13.23
CA TYR A 154 -18.64 -17.99 -12.90
C TYR A 154 -18.07 -18.09 -11.49
N GLN A 155 -18.91 -18.39 -10.50
CA GLN A 155 -18.48 -18.63 -9.13
C GLN A 155 -17.49 -19.78 -9.04
N LYS A 156 -17.79 -20.93 -9.66
CA LYS A 156 -16.89 -22.09 -9.65
C LYS A 156 -15.50 -21.73 -10.17
N ALA A 157 -15.42 -21.01 -11.28
CA ALA A 157 -14.16 -20.56 -11.85
C ALA A 157 -13.37 -19.65 -10.88
N LEU A 158 -14.03 -18.68 -10.24
CA LEU A 158 -13.37 -17.81 -9.26
C LEU A 158 -12.91 -18.57 -8.01
N LEU A 159 -13.69 -19.54 -7.55
CA LEU A 159 -13.32 -20.37 -6.40
C LEU A 159 -12.12 -21.27 -6.72
N TYR A 160 -12.01 -21.79 -7.95
CA TYR A 160 -10.81 -22.50 -8.41
C TYR A 160 -9.58 -21.59 -8.46
N LEU A 161 -9.71 -20.34 -8.95
CA LEU A 161 -8.62 -19.37 -8.94
C LEU A 161 -8.23 -18.93 -7.51
N CYS A 162 -9.19 -18.92 -6.59
CA CYS A 162 -8.93 -18.69 -5.17
C CYS A 162 -8.15 -19.86 -4.56
N GLY A 163 -8.44 -21.09 -5.00
CA GLY A 163 -7.78 -22.33 -4.58
C GLY A 163 -8.60 -23.11 -3.55
N GLY A 164 -8.86 -22.55 -2.37
CA GLY A 164 -9.62 -23.25 -1.32
C GLY A 164 -10.04 -22.35 -0.18
N ASP A 165 -10.79 -22.93 0.77
CA ASP A 165 -11.19 -22.25 2.01
C ASP A 165 -10.04 -22.31 3.02
N ASP A 166 -9.82 -21.22 3.75
CA ASP A 166 -8.78 -21.07 4.77
C ASP A 166 -9.36 -21.08 6.16
#